data_AF-A0A6B0YPV3-F1
#
_entry.id   AF-A0A6B0YPV3-F1
#
_cell.length_a   1.000
_cell.length_b   1.000
_cell.length_c   1.000
_cell.angle_alpha   90.00
_cell.angle_beta   90.00
_cell.angle_gamma   90.00
#
_symmetry.space_group_name_H-M   'P 1'
#
loop_
_entity.id
_entity.type
_entity.pdbx_description
1 polymer ?
#
loop_
_entity_poly.entity_id
_entity_poly.type
_entity_poly.pdbx_seq_one_letter_code
_entity_poly.pdbx_strand_id
1 'polypeptide(L)'
;MQFRFRIVGLSPIIHHNGAAGLDTRSPVSREIAMIAAKRGGNRTESDEDRLRELECQRSLWLNASGAPTIPATAIRAAIETGARKRKQGPQVRGGLVVLDTAFEYDRDRYGITLEELGNKAQFTVPVVVQRNRIARTRAKFDTPWSCTADVDVDEELVDRSQLLEWLEIAGRQVGLGDWRPEKSGTFGRFQVESIEEIRA
;
A
#
# COMPACT_ATOMS: atom_id res chain seq x y z
N MET A 1 12.68 -22.75 3.30
CA MET A 1 12.25 -22.72 1.88
C MET A 1 12.00 -21.30 1.41
N GLN A 2 12.28 -21.00 0.15
CA GLN A 2 11.82 -19.74 -0.45
C GLN A 2 10.68 -19.98 -1.44
N PHE A 3 9.69 -19.10 -1.42
CA PHE A 3 8.59 -19.07 -2.38
C PHE A 3 8.51 -17.71 -3.06
N ARG A 4 8.14 -17.72 -4.33
CA ARG A 4 7.69 -16.55 -5.06
C ARG A 4 6.20 -16.70 -5.32
N PHE A 5 5.42 -15.69 -4.93
CA PHE A 5 4.01 -15.64 -5.30
C PHE A 5 3.68 -14.33 -6.01
N ARG A 6 2.69 -14.41 -6.89
CA ARG A 6 2.12 -13.25 -7.58
C ARG A 6 0.66 -13.09 -7.21
N ILE A 7 0.30 -11.87 -6.84
CA ILE A 7 -1.09 -11.49 -6.58
C ILE A 7 -1.54 -10.45 -7.62
N VAL A 8 -2.81 -10.54 -8.02
CA VAL A 8 -3.44 -9.59 -8.96
C VAL A 8 -4.65 -8.93 -8.31
N GLY A 9 -4.78 -7.62 -8.53
CA GLY A 9 -5.83 -6.80 -7.95
C GLY A 9 -7.22 -7.10 -8.49
N LEU A 10 -8.17 -7.33 -7.59
CA LEU A 10 -9.61 -7.46 -7.88
C LEU A 10 -10.40 -6.17 -7.62
N SER A 11 -9.76 -5.19 -6.99
CA SER A 11 -10.26 -3.83 -6.83
C SER A 11 -9.09 -2.84 -6.81
N PRO A 12 -9.30 -1.53 -7.04
CA PRO A 12 -8.24 -0.54 -6.96
C PRO A 12 -7.53 -0.58 -5.59
N ILE A 13 -6.25 -0.23 -5.54
CA ILE A 13 -5.47 -0.15 -4.29
C ILE A 13 -5.15 1.31 -3.96
N ILE A 14 -5.26 1.67 -2.67
CA ILE A 14 -4.88 2.98 -2.16
C ILE A 14 -3.60 2.83 -1.36
N HIS A 15 -2.53 3.50 -1.77
CA HIS A 15 -1.30 3.58 -0.99
C HIS A 15 -1.50 4.49 0.22
N HIS A 16 -0.94 4.08 1.36
CA HIS A 16 -0.97 4.87 2.57
C HIS A 16 0.30 4.68 3.40
N ASN A 17 1.28 5.51 3.12
CA ASN A 17 2.49 5.61 3.92
C ASN A 17 2.25 6.40 5.22
N GLY A 18 1.86 5.68 6.28
CA GLY A 18 1.59 6.27 7.60
C GLY A 18 2.80 6.95 8.25
N ALA A 19 4.03 6.62 7.83
CA ALA A 19 5.26 7.21 8.37
C ALA A 19 5.66 8.52 7.69
N ALA A 20 5.22 8.75 6.45
CA ALA A 20 5.65 9.91 5.66
C ALA A 20 5.23 11.27 6.26
N GLY A 21 4.34 11.26 7.24
CA GLY A 21 3.95 12.43 8.01
C GLY A 21 4.65 12.68 9.32
N LEU A 22 5.47 11.73 9.76
CA LEU A 22 6.14 11.81 11.04
C LEU A 22 7.41 12.67 10.94
N ASP A 23 8.06 12.67 9.78
CA ASP A 23 9.18 13.58 9.53
C ASP A 23 8.68 14.98 9.15
N THR A 24 8.50 15.81 10.17
CA THR A 24 8.14 17.22 10.06
C THR A 24 9.26 18.09 9.48
N ARG A 25 10.48 17.57 9.38
CA ARG A 25 11.65 18.31 8.90
C ARG A 25 11.94 18.06 7.43
N SER A 26 11.31 17.09 6.79
CA SER A 26 11.45 16.83 5.35
C SER A 26 11.03 18.05 4.50
N PRO A 27 11.63 18.25 3.31
CA PRO A 27 11.25 19.35 2.40
C PRO A 27 9.75 19.37 2.09
N VAL A 28 9.17 18.20 1.81
CA VAL A 28 7.73 18.03 1.52
C VAL A 28 6.86 18.45 2.71
N SER A 29 7.20 18.03 3.93
CA SER A 29 6.45 18.44 5.13
C SER A 29 6.50 19.94 5.38
N ARG A 30 7.64 20.59 5.11
CA ARG A 30 7.78 22.05 5.23
C ARG A 30 6.95 22.76 4.17
N GLU A 31 6.95 22.29 2.93
CA GLU A 31 6.17 22.87 1.84
C GLU A 31 4.66 22.78 2.11
N ILE A 32 4.18 21.61 2.52
CA ILE A 32 2.80 21.41 2.95
C ILE A 32 2.44 22.38 4.09
N ALA A 33 3.32 22.55 5.08
CA ALA A 33 3.09 23.46 6.20
C ALA A 33 3.04 24.94 5.77
N MET A 34 3.90 25.36 4.83
CA MET A 34 3.89 26.71 4.27
C MET A 34 2.58 27.00 3.53
N ILE A 35 2.11 26.06 2.70
CA ILE A 35 0.83 26.18 2.00
C ILE A 35 -0.32 26.23 3.01
N ALA A 36 -0.32 25.33 4.00
CA ALA A 36 -1.37 25.26 5.02
C ALA A 36 -1.41 26.49 5.94
N ALA A 37 -0.31 27.23 6.07
CA ALA A 37 -0.27 28.48 6.84
C ALA A 37 -0.97 29.65 6.13
N LYS A 38 -1.15 29.60 4.80
CA LYS A 38 -1.93 30.59 4.04
C LYS A 38 -3.41 30.50 4.42
N ARG A 39 -4.04 31.65 4.65
CA ARG A 39 -5.45 31.76 5.08
C ARG A 39 -6.23 32.73 4.19
N GLY A 40 -7.54 32.53 4.09
CA GLY A 40 -8.44 33.41 3.32
C GLY A 40 -8.02 33.52 1.86
N GLY A 41 -8.16 34.71 1.28
CA GLY A 41 -7.82 34.98 -0.13
C GLY A 41 -6.33 34.84 -0.50
N ASN A 42 -5.44 34.61 0.47
CA ASN A 42 -4.02 34.35 0.21
C ASN A 42 -3.74 32.90 -0.21
N ARG A 43 -4.71 31.99 -0.06
CA ARG A 43 -4.61 30.60 -0.49
C ARG A 43 -5.28 30.49 -1.86
N THR A 44 -4.46 30.23 -2.88
CA THR A 44 -4.89 30.18 -4.27
C THR A 44 -5.31 28.76 -4.69
N GLU A 45 -5.99 28.61 -5.83
CA GLU A 45 -6.27 27.29 -6.41
C GLU A 45 -4.97 26.53 -6.71
N SER A 46 -3.94 27.22 -7.20
CA SER A 46 -2.62 26.62 -7.43
C SER A 46 -1.98 26.09 -6.14
N ASP A 47 -2.19 26.76 -5.00
CA ASP A 47 -1.76 26.25 -3.69
C ASP A 47 -2.51 24.97 -3.31
N GLU A 48 -3.80 24.88 -3.65
CA GLU A 48 -4.60 23.67 -3.38
C GLU A 48 -4.19 22.51 -4.26
N ASP A 49 -3.96 22.73 -5.55
CA ASP A 49 -3.47 21.71 -6.48
C ASP A 49 -2.09 21.19 -6.05
N ARG A 50 -1.19 22.10 -5.68
CA ARG A 50 0.14 21.73 -5.17
C ARG A 50 0.04 20.94 -3.87
N LEU A 51 -0.87 21.33 -2.96
CA LEU A 51 -1.10 20.57 -1.73
C LEU A 51 -1.58 19.15 -2.03
N ARG A 52 -2.52 18.99 -2.97
CA ARG A 52 -3.06 17.67 -3.37
C ARG A 52 -1.98 16.79 -3.98
N GLU A 53 -1.14 17.37 -4.84
CA GLU A 53 0.00 16.68 -5.43
C GLU A 53 0.97 16.18 -4.35
N LEU A 54 1.38 17.05 -3.42
CA LEU A 54 2.28 16.70 -2.32
C LEU A 54 1.67 15.66 -1.37
N GLU A 55 0.39 15.76 -1.04
CA GLU A 55 -0.32 14.75 -0.24
C GLU A 55 -0.36 13.39 -0.97
N CYS A 56 -0.60 13.39 -2.28
CA CYS A 56 -0.58 12.19 -3.11
C CYS A 56 0.82 11.55 -3.10
N GLN A 57 1.88 12.31 -3.39
CA GLN A 57 3.26 11.84 -3.35
C GLN A 57 3.61 11.23 -1.99
N ARG A 58 3.26 11.94 -0.90
CA ARG A 58 3.53 11.51 0.47
C ARG A 58 2.82 10.20 0.83
N SER A 59 1.68 9.91 0.22
CA SER A 59 0.93 8.67 0.49
C SER A 59 1.55 7.44 -0.18
N LEU A 60 2.40 7.60 -1.20
CA LEU A 60 3.02 6.51 -1.93
C LEU A 60 3.91 5.67 -1.00
N TRP A 61 3.79 4.35 -1.13
CA TRP A 61 4.83 3.43 -0.73
C TRP A 61 5.87 3.33 -1.82
N LEU A 62 7.13 3.59 -1.48
CA LEU A 62 8.26 3.61 -2.40
C LEU A 62 9.32 2.61 -1.92
N ASN A 63 9.98 1.93 -2.85
CA ASN A 63 11.13 1.09 -2.55
C ASN A 63 12.41 1.94 -2.42
N ALA A 64 13.56 1.29 -2.19
CA ALA A 64 14.85 1.97 -2.07
C ALA A 64 15.27 2.75 -3.32
N SER A 65 14.77 2.38 -4.50
CA SER A 65 15.01 3.11 -5.76
C SER A 65 14.05 4.29 -5.99
N GLY A 66 13.07 4.49 -5.10
CA GLY A 66 12.06 5.54 -5.23
C GLY A 66 10.87 5.17 -6.15
N ALA A 67 10.78 3.91 -6.60
CA ALA A 67 9.65 3.43 -7.41
C ALA A 67 8.50 2.93 -6.51
N PRO A 68 7.22 3.06 -6.94
CA PRO A 68 6.09 2.53 -6.20
C PRO A 68 6.24 1.03 -5.87
N THR A 69 5.91 0.65 -4.63
CA THR A 69 5.94 -0.74 -4.17
C THR A 69 4.79 -1.01 -3.19
N ILE A 70 4.54 -2.28 -2.87
CA ILE A 70 3.80 -2.67 -1.67
C ILE A 70 4.84 -3.10 -0.63
N PRO A 71 4.92 -2.46 0.55
CA PRO A 71 5.94 -2.79 1.54
C PRO A 71 5.86 -4.26 1.98
N ALA A 72 7.02 -4.90 2.15
CA ALA A 72 7.14 -6.24 2.72
C ALA A 72 6.34 -6.40 4.03
N THR A 73 6.33 -5.36 4.87
CA THR A 73 5.55 -5.32 6.11
C THR A 73 4.04 -5.32 5.89
N ALA A 74 3.55 -4.70 4.81
CA ALA A 74 2.13 -4.70 4.45
C ALA A 74 1.70 -6.09 3.93
N ILE A 75 2.52 -6.72 3.08
CA ILE A 75 2.30 -8.10 2.62
C ILE A 75 2.29 -9.07 3.79
N ARG A 76 3.31 -9.04 4.65
CA ARG A 76 3.39 -9.89 5.85
C ARG A 76 2.20 -9.68 6.78
N ALA A 77 1.79 -8.44 7.02
CA ALA A 77 0.64 -8.14 7.87
C ALA A 77 -0.67 -8.68 7.27
N ALA A 78 -0.84 -8.62 5.95
CA ALA A 78 -2.01 -9.21 5.29
C ALA A 78 -2.04 -10.73 5.45
N ILE A 79 -0.90 -11.41 5.23
CA ILE A 79 -0.74 -12.85 5.45
C ILE A 79 -1.02 -13.22 6.92
N GLU A 80 -0.42 -12.50 7.88
CA GLU A 80 -0.62 -12.75 9.31
C GLU A 80 -2.10 -12.62 9.69
N THR A 81 -2.79 -11.58 9.22
CA THR A 81 -4.22 -11.40 9.49
C THR A 81 -5.06 -12.48 8.79
N GLY A 82 -4.67 -12.94 7.59
CA GLY A 82 -5.26 -14.11 6.93
C GLY A 82 -5.13 -15.37 7.79
N ALA A 83 -3.91 -15.68 8.26
CA ALA A 83 -3.62 -16.81 9.15
C ALA A 83 -4.38 -16.72 10.48
N ARG A 84 -4.60 -15.52 11.03
CA ARG A 84 -5.43 -15.34 12.24
C ARG A 84 -6.87 -15.83 12.06
N LYS A 85 -7.43 -15.84 10.84
CA LYS A 85 -8.76 -16.43 10.58
C LYS A 85 -8.79 -17.94 10.77
N ARG A 86 -7.62 -18.59 10.82
CA ARG A 86 -7.40 -20.00 11.14
C ARG A 86 -6.75 -20.23 12.50
N LYS A 87 -6.63 -19.20 13.33
CA LYS A 87 -5.88 -19.24 14.60
C LYS A 87 -4.38 -19.56 14.43
N GLN A 88 -3.84 -19.32 13.23
CA GLN A 88 -2.46 -19.62 12.85
C GLN A 88 -1.57 -18.35 12.77
N GLY A 89 -2.11 -17.19 13.12
CA GLY A 89 -1.38 -15.91 13.11
C GLY A 89 0.01 -15.93 13.77
N PRO A 90 0.20 -16.58 14.94
CA PRO A 90 1.51 -16.68 15.58
C PRO A 90 2.57 -17.40 14.74
N GLN A 91 2.19 -18.36 13.88
CA GLN A 91 3.15 -19.10 13.03
C GLN A 91 3.86 -18.15 12.05
N VAL A 92 3.15 -17.14 11.53
CA VAL A 92 3.71 -16.14 10.61
C VAL A 92 4.78 -15.25 11.28
N ARG A 93 4.72 -15.08 12.61
CA ARG A 93 5.65 -14.15 13.29
C ARG A 93 7.08 -14.65 13.33
N GLY A 94 7.27 -15.97 13.41
CA GLY A 94 8.58 -16.63 13.41
C GLY A 94 8.87 -17.45 12.15
N GLY A 95 7.85 -17.88 11.41
CA GLY A 95 8.02 -18.80 10.28
C GLY A 95 7.95 -18.17 8.90
N LEU A 96 7.84 -16.83 8.79
CA LEU A 96 7.79 -16.15 7.49
C LEU A 96 8.42 -14.76 7.51
N VAL A 97 9.29 -14.51 6.53
CA VAL A 97 9.87 -13.20 6.22
C VAL A 97 9.59 -12.88 4.74
N VAL A 98 9.15 -11.65 4.46
CA VAL A 98 9.01 -11.15 3.08
C VAL A 98 10.32 -10.45 2.72
N LEU A 99 10.99 -10.95 1.69
CA LEU A 99 12.33 -10.54 1.28
C LEU A 99 12.29 -9.35 0.31
N ASP A 100 11.50 -9.48 -0.75
CA ASP A 100 11.38 -8.48 -1.81
C ASP A 100 9.93 -8.39 -2.32
N THR A 101 9.60 -7.22 -2.87
CA THR A 101 8.29 -6.93 -3.45
C THR A 101 8.41 -6.06 -4.69
N ALA A 102 7.77 -6.50 -5.77
CA ALA A 102 7.70 -5.80 -7.04
C ALA A 102 6.24 -5.48 -7.38
N PHE A 103 5.90 -4.19 -7.35
CA PHE A 103 4.56 -3.70 -7.68
C PHE A 103 4.48 -3.26 -9.14
N GLU A 104 3.45 -3.73 -9.84
CA GLU A 104 3.15 -3.34 -11.22
C GLU A 104 1.81 -2.64 -11.29
N TYR A 105 1.76 -1.60 -12.11
CA TYR A 105 0.60 -0.76 -12.34
C TYR A 105 0.70 -0.18 -13.77
N ASP A 106 -0.38 0.45 -14.24
CA ASP A 106 -0.44 1.10 -15.54
C ASP A 106 0.47 2.34 -15.60
N ARG A 107 1.72 2.14 -16.03
CA ARG A 107 2.73 3.21 -16.11
C ARG A 107 2.42 4.24 -17.20
N ASP A 108 1.71 3.86 -18.25
CA ASP A 108 1.31 4.80 -19.31
C ASP A 108 0.26 5.78 -18.77
N ARG A 109 -0.67 5.25 -17.97
CA ARG A 109 -1.71 6.07 -17.32
C ARG A 109 -1.16 6.94 -16.20
N TYR A 110 -0.28 6.43 -15.34
CA TYR A 110 0.11 7.11 -14.10
C TYR A 110 1.50 7.76 -14.14
N GLY A 111 2.36 7.37 -15.09
CA GLY A 111 3.76 7.77 -15.13
C GLY A 111 4.65 7.00 -14.14
N ILE A 112 5.93 7.37 -14.12
CA ILE A 112 6.96 6.71 -13.29
C ILE A 112 7.67 7.68 -12.35
N THR A 113 7.60 8.98 -12.64
CA THR A 113 8.19 10.00 -11.77
C THR A 113 7.24 10.34 -10.62
N LEU A 114 7.79 10.82 -9.50
CA LEU A 114 6.99 11.23 -8.34
C LEU A 114 6.04 12.37 -8.67
N GLU A 115 6.44 13.29 -9.54
CA GLU A 115 5.59 14.39 -10.01
C GLU A 115 4.41 13.88 -10.82
N GLU A 116 4.65 13.00 -11.81
CA GLU A 116 3.56 12.41 -12.59
C GLU A 116 2.59 11.62 -11.71
N LEU A 117 3.11 10.80 -10.80
CA LEU A 117 2.30 10.04 -9.85
C LEU A 117 1.50 10.95 -8.92
N GLY A 118 2.14 12.01 -8.41
CA GLY A 118 1.51 13.04 -7.58
C GLY A 118 0.33 13.72 -8.26
N ASN A 119 0.41 13.90 -9.58
CA ASN A 119 -0.64 14.53 -10.39
C ASN A 119 -1.71 13.54 -10.85
N LYS A 120 -1.32 12.35 -11.32
CA LYS A 120 -2.20 11.41 -12.04
C LYS A 120 -2.84 10.35 -11.14
N ALA A 121 -2.24 10.00 -10.00
CA ALA A 121 -2.75 8.96 -9.09
C ALA A 121 -3.68 9.52 -8.00
N GLN A 122 -4.07 10.79 -8.06
CA GLN A 122 -4.83 11.44 -6.99
C GLN A 122 -6.21 10.80 -6.76
N PHE A 123 -6.48 10.49 -5.50
CA PHE A 123 -7.80 10.13 -5.01
C PHE A 123 -8.09 10.95 -3.75
N THR A 124 -8.99 11.92 -3.90
CA THR A 124 -9.36 12.85 -2.82
C THR A 124 -10.69 12.44 -2.22
N VAL A 125 -10.69 12.15 -0.92
CA VAL A 125 -11.90 11.79 -0.17
C VAL A 125 -11.98 12.53 1.17
N PRO A 126 -13.19 12.79 1.69
CA PRO A 126 -13.34 13.33 3.03
C PRO A 126 -12.98 12.26 4.07
N VAL A 127 -12.09 12.60 5.01
CA VAL A 127 -11.82 11.80 6.20
C VAL A 127 -12.27 12.55 7.45
N VAL A 128 -12.65 11.80 8.49
CA VAL A 128 -13.06 12.39 9.77
C VAL A 128 -11.88 12.40 10.73
N VAL A 129 -11.44 13.59 11.14
CA VAL A 129 -10.40 13.78 12.16
C VAL A 129 -10.99 14.64 13.27
N GLN A 130 -11.08 14.09 14.49
CA GLN A 130 -11.64 14.79 15.66
C GLN A 130 -12.99 15.48 15.38
N ARG A 131 -13.92 14.75 14.73
CA ARG A 131 -15.26 15.21 14.27
C ARG A 131 -15.27 16.18 13.08
N ASN A 132 -14.13 16.70 12.65
CA ASN A 132 -14.02 17.53 11.45
C ASN A 132 -13.86 16.68 10.19
N ARG A 133 -14.55 17.06 9.11
CA ARG A 133 -14.34 16.46 7.78
C ARG A 133 -13.25 17.24 7.06
N ILE A 134 -12.17 16.56 6.72
CA ILE A 134 -11.01 17.14 6.03
C ILE A 134 -10.80 16.35 4.73
N ALA A 135 -10.65 17.04 3.60
CA ALA A 135 -10.26 16.39 2.35
C ALA A 135 -8.82 15.87 2.47
N ARG A 136 -8.59 14.62 2.09
CA ARG A 136 -7.25 14.04 1.98
C ARG A 136 -7.06 13.42 0.62
N THR A 137 -5.92 13.73 0.00
CA THR A 137 -5.53 13.14 -1.28
C THR A 137 -4.52 12.02 -1.04
N ARG A 138 -4.75 10.87 -1.67
CA ARG A 138 -3.83 9.73 -1.65
C ARG A 138 -3.66 9.13 -3.05
N ALA A 139 -2.56 8.45 -3.27
CA ALA A 139 -2.27 7.72 -4.48
C ALA A 139 -3.16 6.47 -4.54
N LYS A 140 -3.92 6.36 -5.62
CA LYS A 140 -4.78 5.22 -5.94
C LYS A 140 -4.39 4.67 -7.30
N PHE A 141 -4.11 3.38 -7.35
CA PHE A 141 -3.89 2.63 -8.59
C PHE A 141 -5.14 1.81 -8.90
N ASP A 142 -5.73 2.08 -10.06
CA ASP A 142 -6.85 1.29 -10.57
C ASP A 142 -6.39 -0.09 -11.04
N THR A 143 -7.35 -1.01 -11.19
CA THR A 143 -7.08 -2.28 -11.85
C THR A 143 -6.79 -2.05 -13.33
N PRO A 144 -5.85 -2.79 -13.94
CA PRO A 144 -5.05 -3.85 -13.33
C PRO A 144 -3.86 -3.31 -12.53
N TRP A 145 -3.60 -3.95 -11.38
CA TRP A 145 -2.34 -3.87 -10.65
C TRP A 145 -1.98 -5.26 -10.16
N SER A 146 -0.69 -5.50 -9.92
CA SER A 146 -0.20 -6.76 -9.37
C SER A 146 1.00 -6.53 -8.46
N CYS A 147 1.30 -7.55 -7.66
CA CYS A 147 2.49 -7.56 -6.83
C CYS A 147 3.10 -8.95 -6.85
N THR A 148 4.38 -9.04 -7.16
CA THR A 148 5.18 -10.24 -6.95
C THR A 148 5.93 -10.08 -5.64
N ALA A 149 5.95 -11.11 -4.80
CA ALA A 149 6.68 -11.10 -3.54
C ALA A 149 7.45 -12.39 -3.35
N ASP A 150 8.69 -12.24 -2.89
CA ASP A 150 9.56 -13.33 -2.49
C ASP A 150 9.50 -13.46 -0.98
N VAL A 151 9.29 -14.68 -0.50
CA VAL A 151 9.18 -14.99 0.93
C VAL A 151 10.10 -16.13 1.30
N ASP A 152 10.77 -15.97 2.43
CA ASP A 152 11.49 -17.04 3.12
C ASP A 152 10.60 -17.60 4.23
N VAL A 153 10.51 -18.92 4.27
CA VAL A 153 9.56 -19.67 5.08
C VAL A 153 10.30 -20.76 5.85
N ASP A 154 10.04 -20.82 7.16
CA ASP A 154 10.47 -21.91 8.01
C ASP A 154 9.55 -23.13 7.79
N GLU A 155 10.12 -24.17 7.18
CA GLU A 155 9.39 -25.37 6.76
C GLU A 155 8.86 -26.20 7.94
N GLU A 156 9.43 -26.04 9.13
CA GLU A 156 8.93 -26.69 10.35
C GLU A 156 7.64 -26.03 10.86
N LEU A 157 7.41 -24.76 10.48
CA LEU A 157 6.30 -23.95 10.99
C LEU A 157 5.20 -23.71 9.96
N VAL A 158 5.57 -23.60 8.69
CA VAL A 158 4.70 -23.15 7.61
C VAL A 158 4.96 -23.96 6.35
N ASP A 159 3.91 -24.62 5.86
CA ASP A 159 3.96 -25.32 4.57
C ASP A 159 3.34 -24.49 3.43
N ARG A 160 3.56 -24.93 2.18
CA ARG A 160 3.06 -24.24 0.97
C ARG A 160 1.53 -24.11 0.96
N SER A 161 0.81 -25.13 1.44
CA SER A 161 -0.65 -25.15 1.43
C SER A 161 -1.24 -24.14 2.42
N GLN A 162 -0.61 -24.01 3.60
CA GLN A 162 -0.94 -23.00 4.59
C GLN A 162 -0.68 -21.59 4.05
N LEU A 163 0.49 -21.37 3.46
CA LEU A 163 0.82 -20.07 2.86
C LEU A 163 -0.22 -19.67 1.79
N LEU A 164 -0.57 -20.59 0.89
CA LEU A 164 -1.59 -20.34 -0.12
C LEU A 164 -2.96 -20.03 0.51
N GLU A 165 -3.41 -20.82 1.48
CA GLU A 165 -4.69 -20.58 2.17
C GLU A 165 -4.71 -19.19 2.83
N TRP A 166 -3.63 -18.81 3.53
CA TRP A 166 -3.53 -17.52 4.18
C TRP A 166 -3.57 -16.36 3.19
N LEU A 167 -2.91 -16.51 2.04
CA LEU A 167 -2.93 -15.53 0.95
C LEU A 167 -4.33 -15.38 0.34
N GLU A 168 -5.04 -16.48 0.11
CA GLU A 168 -6.42 -16.45 -0.42
C GLU A 168 -7.38 -15.78 0.56
N ILE A 169 -7.26 -16.07 1.86
CA ILE A 169 -8.03 -15.40 2.90
C ILE A 169 -7.65 -13.92 2.96
N ALA A 170 -6.36 -13.60 2.90
CA ALA A 170 -5.87 -12.23 2.92
C ALA A 170 -6.46 -11.42 1.75
N GLY A 171 -6.41 -11.96 0.53
CA GLY A 171 -6.92 -11.29 -0.66
C GLY A 171 -8.43 -11.01 -0.62
N ARG A 172 -9.20 -11.96 -0.08
CA ARG A 172 -10.66 -11.91 -0.10
C ARG A 172 -11.27 -11.19 1.10
N GLN A 173 -10.64 -11.27 2.29
CA GLN A 173 -11.22 -10.77 3.55
C GLN A 173 -10.39 -9.68 4.25
N VAL A 174 -9.11 -9.53 3.91
CA VAL A 174 -8.22 -8.56 4.56
C VAL A 174 -7.96 -7.37 3.65
N GLY A 175 -7.41 -7.65 2.45
CA GLY A 175 -6.93 -6.69 1.46
C GLY A 175 -5.62 -6.00 1.83
N LEU A 176 -5.12 -5.17 0.91
CA LEU A 176 -3.92 -4.35 1.04
C LEU A 176 -4.27 -2.86 0.97
N GLY A 177 -3.36 -1.99 1.40
CA GLY A 177 -3.60 -0.55 1.32
C GLY A 177 -4.58 -0.02 2.37
N ASP A 178 -5.04 1.19 2.12
CA ASP A 178 -6.05 1.86 2.94
C ASP A 178 -7.48 1.56 2.46
N TRP A 179 -8.43 1.73 3.37
CA TRP A 179 -9.86 1.46 3.15
C TRP A 179 -10.11 0.08 2.50
N ARG A 180 -9.37 -0.90 2.99
CA ARG A 180 -9.47 -2.32 2.63
C ARG A 180 -10.63 -3.02 3.37
N PRO A 181 -11.03 -4.25 3.00
CA PRO A 181 -12.10 -5.00 3.67
C PRO A 181 -11.98 -5.08 5.19
N GLU A 182 -10.78 -5.33 5.72
CA GLU A 182 -10.54 -5.37 7.17
C GLU A 182 -10.85 -4.03 7.88
N LYS A 183 -10.83 -2.93 7.13
CA LYS A 183 -11.11 -1.57 7.59
C LYS A 183 -12.45 -1.05 7.05
N SER A 184 -13.40 -1.97 6.80
CA SER A 184 -14.75 -1.66 6.34
C SER A 184 -14.81 -0.92 5.00
N GLY A 185 -13.82 -1.13 4.14
CA GLY A 185 -13.82 -0.62 2.78
C GLY A 185 -13.77 -1.71 1.71
N THR A 186 -13.52 -1.32 0.47
CA THR A 186 -13.61 -2.18 -0.71
C THR A 186 -12.34 -2.22 -1.55
N PHE A 187 -11.29 -1.49 -1.15
CA PHE A 187 -10.03 -1.35 -1.87
C PHE A 187 -9.03 -2.46 -1.55
N GLY A 188 -8.06 -2.67 -2.45
CA GLY A 188 -6.92 -3.55 -2.27
C GLY A 188 -7.25 -5.03 -2.13
N ARG A 189 -8.41 -5.49 -2.62
CA ARG A 189 -8.69 -6.92 -2.75
C ARG A 189 -7.82 -7.50 -3.85
N PHE A 190 -7.40 -8.74 -3.68
CA PHE A 190 -6.57 -9.45 -4.64
C PHE A 190 -6.89 -10.94 -4.67
N GLN A 191 -6.39 -11.63 -5.68
CA GLN A 191 -6.31 -13.08 -5.73
C GLN A 191 -4.87 -13.51 -5.99
N VAL A 192 -4.54 -14.74 -5.59
CA VAL A 192 -3.25 -15.36 -5.92
C VAL A 192 -3.32 -15.84 -7.36
N GLU A 193 -2.42 -15.36 -8.20
CA GLU A 193 -2.27 -15.80 -9.59
C GLU A 193 -1.34 -17.02 -9.67
N SER A 194 -0.24 -16.98 -8.91
CA SER A 194 0.74 -18.07 -8.89
C SER A 194 1.49 -18.12 -7.56
N ILE A 195 1.98 -19.31 -7.21
CA ILE A 195 2.91 -19.55 -6.12
C ILE A 195 3.84 -20.70 -6.50
N GLU A 196 5.14 -20.40 -6.58
CA GLU A 196 6.20 -21.31 -6.97
C GLU A 196 7.29 -21.36 -5.90
N GLU A 197 7.88 -22.53 -5.72
CA GLU A 197 9.07 -22.70 -4.91
C GLU A 197 10.27 -22.20 -5.70
N ILE A 198 11.06 -21.29 -5.12
CA ILE A 198 12.30 -20.82 -5.72
C ILE A 198 13.46 -21.49 -4.98
N ARG A 199 14.28 -22.24 -5.72
CA ARG A 199 15.49 -22.82 -5.14
C ARG A 199 16.49 -21.70 -4.88
N ALA A 200 16.87 -21.53 -3.61
CA ALA A 200 18.09 -20.83 -3.24
C ALA A 200 19.31 -21.65 -3.68
#